data_AF-A0A1X9SVL1-F1
#
_entry.id   AF-A0A1X9SVL1-F1
#
_cell.length_a   1.000
_cell.length_b   1.000
_cell.length_c   1.000
_cell.angle_alpha   90.00
_cell.angle_beta   90.00
_cell.angle_gamma   90.00
#
_symmetry.space_group_name_H-M   'P 1'
#
loop_
_entity.id
_entity.type
_entity.pdbx_description
1 polymer ?
#
loop_
_entity_poly.entity_id
_entity_poly.type
_entity_poly.pdbx_seq_one_letter_code
_entity_poly.pdbx_strand_id
1 'polypeptide(L)' 'MICPFCANGKTSVIATIKGLENRRFRRCNACHRTFETNERVLAKHLEAKYLVSEFKEYIDESNTKTNKT' A
#
# COMPACT_ATOMS: atom_id res chain seq x y z
N MET A 1 1.51 -0.51 -14.25
CA MET A 1 1.58 -1.90 -13.73
C MET A 1 0.92 -2.81 -14.74
N ILE A 2 1.44 -4.02 -14.90
CA ILE A 2 0.82 -5.04 -15.75
C ILE A 2 -0.44 -5.57 -15.05
N CYS A 3 -1.52 -5.79 -15.79
CA CYS A 3 -2.73 -6.37 -15.23
C CYS A 3 -2.49 -7.84 -14.83
N PRO A 4 -2.75 -8.23 -13.58
CA PRO A 4 -2.49 -9.61 -13.12
C PRO A 4 -3.44 -10.64 -13.76
N PHE A 5 -4.54 -10.20 -14.38
CA PHE A 5 -5.56 -11.11 -14.94
C PHE A 5 -5.41 -11.37 -16.44
N CYS A 6 -4.91 -10.40 -17.21
CA CYS A 6 -4.85 -10.50 -18.67
C CYS A 6 -3.50 -10.08 -19.26
N ALA A 7 -2.50 -9.83 -18.41
CA ALA A 7 -1.15 -9.41 -18.78
C ALA A 7 -1.06 -8.12 -19.63
N ASN A 8 -2.16 -7.37 -19.80
CA ASN A 8 -2.10 -6.09 -20.50
C ASN A 8 -1.27 -5.06 -19.73
N GLY A 9 -0.37 -4.36 -20.41
CA GLY A 9 0.52 -3.34 -19.81
C GLY A 9 -0.16 -2.02 -19.46
N LYS A 10 -1.39 -1.77 -19.94
CA LYS A 10 -2.14 -0.53 -19.70
C LYS A 10 -3.18 -0.71 -18.59
N THR A 11 -2.92 -0.09 -17.44
CA THR A 11 -3.83 -0.03 -16.28
C THR A 11 -3.93 1.40 -15.77
N SER A 12 -5.12 1.83 -15.39
CA SER A 12 -5.38 3.16 -14.82
C SER A 12 -5.52 3.09 -13.30
N VAL A 13 -5.13 4.15 -12.58
CA VAL A 13 -5.39 4.31 -11.15
C VAL A 13 -6.74 5.02 -11.00
N ILE A 14 -7.64 4.48 -10.19
CA ILE A 14 -8.97 5.04 -9.95
C ILE A 14 -9.02 5.79 -8.62
N ALA A 15 -8.37 5.24 -7.59
CA ALA A 15 -8.33 5.84 -6.26
C ALA A 15 -6.98 5.55 -5.59
N THR A 16 -6.59 6.42 -4.69
CA THR A 16 -5.38 6.26 -3.86
C THR A 16 -5.74 6.57 -2.41
N ILE A 17 -5.46 5.63 -1.52
CA ILE A 17 -5.49 5.85 -0.07
C ILE A 17 -4.04 6.09 0.36
N LYS A 18 -3.79 7.27 0.94
CA LYS A 18 -2.48 7.63 1.49
C LYS A 18 -2.45 7.31 2.98
N GLY A 19 -1.34 6.75 3.44
CA GLY A 19 -1.10 6.40 4.84
C GLY A 19 0.35 5.95 5.02
N LEU A 20 0.62 5.08 6.01
CA LEU A 20 1.93 4.44 6.19
C LEU A 20 2.39 3.67 4.93
N GLU A 21 1.43 3.09 4.21
CA GLU A 21 1.61 2.56 2.85
C GLU A 21 0.62 3.23 1.91
N ASN A 22 1.04 3.55 0.68
CA ASN A 22 0.14 4.08 -0.34
C ASN A 22 -0.58 2.92 -1.04
N ARG A 23 -1.87 2.76 -0.77
CA ARG A 23 -2.72 1.77 -1.43
C ARG A 23 -3.36 2.39 -2.67
N ARG A 24 -3.19 1.78 -3.84
CA ARG A 24 -3.77 2.25 -5.10
C ARG A 24 -4.74 1.21 -5.65
N PHE A 25 -5.95 1.67 -5.95
CA PHE A 25 -6.96 0.90 -6.68
C PHE A 25 -6.80 1.15 -8.16
N ARG A 26 -6.68 0.08 -8.95
CA ARG A 26 -6.41 0.13 -10.38
C ARG A 26 -7.51 -0.59 -11.15
N ARG A 27 -7.71 -0.20 -12.41
CA ARG A 27 -8.56 -0.90 -13.38
C ARG A 27 -7.79 -1.19 -14.65
N CYS A 28 -7.97 -2.40 -15.19
CA CYS A 28 -7.42 -2.75 -16.49
C CYS A 28 -8.24 -2.10 -17.61
N ASN A 29 -7.58 -1.50 -18.59
CA ASN A 29 -8.26 -0.91 -19.74
C ASN A 29 -8.71 -1.94 -20.77
N ALA A 30 -8.23 -3.20 -20.70
CA ALA A 30 -8.61 -4.29 -21.59
C ALA A 30 -9.68 -5.21 -20.98
N CYS A 31 -9.41 -5.83 -19.81
CA CYS A 31 -10.35 -6.77 -19.21
C CYS A 31 -11.31 -6.14 -18.18
N HIS A 32 -11.20 -4.83 -17.95
CA HIS A 32 -12.04 -4.04 -17.04
C HIS A 32 -12.08 -4.46 -15.57
N ARG A 33 -11.36 -5.51 -15.18
CA ARG A 33 -11.22 -5.94 -13.78
C ARG A 33 -10.47 -4.89 -12.95
N THR A 34 -10.88 -4.78 -11.70
CA THR A 34 -10.24 -3.95 -10.68
C THR A 34 -9.30 -4.79 -9.82
N PHE A 35 -8.20 -4.19 -9.38
CA PHE A 35 -7.27 -4.80 -8.44
C PHE A 35 -6.55 -3.73 -7.63
N GLU A 36 -5.95 -4.15 -6.54
CA GLU A 36 -5.23 -3.28 -5.61
C GLU A 36 -3.73 -3.51 -5.68
N THR A 37 -2.96 -2.43 -5.47
CA THR A 37 -1.51 -2.47 -5.36
C THR A 37 -1.06 -1.61 -4.19
N ASN A 38 -0.10 -2.08 -3.39
CA ASN A 38 0.56 -1.26 -2.38
C ASN A 38 1.88 -0.69 -2.92
N GLU A 39 2.15 0.57 -2.59
CA GLU A 39 3.41 1.25 -2.85
C GLU A 39 3.97 1.71 -1.50
N ARG A 40 5.15 1.22 -1.14
CA ARG A 40 5.83 1.63 0.09
C ARG A 40 6.57 2.95 -0.12
N VAL A 41 6.46 3.84 0.85
CA VAL A 41 7.25 5.06 0.88
C VAL A 41 8.70 4.68 1.21
N LEU A 42 9.64 5.02 0.33
CA LEU A 42 11.07 4.93 0.62
C LEU A 42 11.44 6.09 1.56
N ALA A 43 11.17 5.92 2.85
CA ALA A 43 11.64 6.85 3.86
C ALA A 43 13.18 6.75 3.93
N LYS A 44 13.89 7.83 3.59
CA LYS A 44 15.33 7.92 3.87
C LYS A 44 15.51 7.77 5.38
N HIS A 45 16.58 7.10 5.80
CA HIS A 45 16.85 6.65 7.18
C HIS A 45 16.62 7.69 8.31
N LEU A 46 16.60 8.99 7.99
CA LEU A 46 16.37 10.10 8.91
C LEU A 46 14.88 10.36 9.24
N GLU A 47 13.93 10.03 8.35
CA GLU A 47 12.48 10.26 8.57
C GLU A 47 11.80 9.12 9.35
N ALA A 48 12.41 7.94 9.37
CA ALA A 48 11.86 6.77 10.06
C ALA A 48 11.67 7.00 11.57
N LYS A 49 12.55 7.77 12.23
CA LYS A 49 12.40 8.09 13.66
C LYS A 49 11.17 8.96 13.92
N TYR A 50 10.89 9.93 13.04
CA TYR A 50 9.73 10.80 13.15
C TYR A 50 8.43 9.99 12.95
N LEU A 51 8.37 9.18 11.89
CA LEU A 51 7.21 8.35 11.59
C LEU A 51 6.95 7.28 12.67
N VAL A 52 8.00 6.64 13.20
CA VAL A 52 7.87 5.69 14.32
C VAL A 52 7.34 6.38 15.58
N SER A 53 7.72 7.64 15.82
CA SER A 53 7.20 8.39 16.98
C SER A 53 5.74 8.79 16.81
N GLU A 54 5.32 9.21 15.62
CA GLU A 54 3.95 9.67 15.34
C GLU A 54 2.95 8.50 15.29
N PHE A 55 3.38 7.33 14.81
CA PHE A 55 2.54 6.14 14.67
C PHE A 55 2.83 5.04 15.72
N LYS A 56 3.52 5.39 16.81
CA LYS A 56 3.96 4.43 17.84
C LYS A 56 2.82 3.59 18.40
N GLU A 57 1.69 4.22 18.74
CA GLU A 57 0.52 3.55 19.31
C GLU A 57 -0.03 2.46 18.38
N TYR A 58 -0.07 2.74 17.07
CA TYR A 58 -0.53 1.77 16.06
C TYR A 58 0.45 0.61 15.87
N ILE A 59 1.75 0.88 15.95
CA ILE A 59 2.81 -0.15 15.88
C ILE A 59 2.74 -1.07 17.11
N ASP A 60 2.54 -0.51 18.29
CA ASP A 60 2.43 -1.28 19.53
C ASP A 60 1.15 -2.14 19.55
N GLU A 61 0.02 -1.62 19.05
CA GLU A 61 -1.22 -2.38 18.88
C GLU A 61 -1.12 -3.53 17.86
N SER A 62 -0.38 -3.33 16.77
CA SER A 62 -0.19 -4.38 15.76
C SER A 62 0.72 -5.49 16.26
N ASN A 63 1.78 -5.16 17.00
CA ASN A 63 2.69 -6.13 17.62
C ASN A 63 2.06 -6.97 18.76
N THR A 64 1.09 -6.40 19.48
CA THR A 64 0.37 -7.15 20.53
C THR A 64 -0.65 -8.12 19.96
N LYS A 65 -1.17 -7.90 18.74
CA LYS A 65 -2.09 -8.81 18.05
C LYS A 65 -1.37 -10.00 17.42
N THR A 66 -0.15 -9.83 16.89
CA THR A 66 0.66 -10.93 16.35
C THR A 66 1.15 -11.91 17.41
N ASN A 67 1.38 -11.46 18.65
CA ASN A 67 1.84 -12.32 19.76
C ASN A 67 0.72 -13.09 20.48
N LYS A 68 -0.53 -13.00 20.02
CA LYS A 68 -1.70 -13.69 20.60
C LYS A 68 -2.25 -14.84 19.73
N THR A 69 -1.52 -15.23 18.69
CA THR A 69 -1.76 -16.41 17.85
C THR A 69 -0.55 -17.33 17.90
#